data_AF-A0A9R0UYG6-F1
#
_entry.id   AF-A0A9R0UYG6-F1
#
_cell.length_a   1.000
_cell.length_b   1.000
_cell.length_c   1.000
_cell.angle_alpha   90.00
_cell.angle_beta   90.00
_cell.angle_gamma   90.00
#
_symmetry.space_group_name_H-M   'P 1'
#
loop_
_entity.id
_entity.type
_entity.pdbx_description
1 polymer ?
#
loop_
_entity_poly.entity_id
_entity_poly.type
_entity_poly.pdbx_seq_one_letter_code
_entity_poly.pdbx_strand_id
1 'polypeptide(L)'
;MLQVIQTSDHFCAHFGFQRSTPYMPHVSLLYGDLTDEEKEAARKKVEEMGSEISGLQFEISELALYQTDTEDKSLESWELVEVCHLGKK
;
A
#
# COMPACT_ATOMS: atom_id res chain seq x y z
N MET A 1 -14.40 -1.60 0.50
CA MET A 1 -13.51 -2.78 0.44
C MET A 1 -13.72 -3.65 -0.79
N LEU A 2 -14.95 -4.15 -1.08
CA LEU A 2 -15.17 -5.11 -2.18
C LEU A 2 -14.70 -4.62 -3.56
N GLN A 3 -14.94 -3.34 -3.90
CA GLN A 3 -14.56 -2.79 -5.20
C GLN A 3 -13.05 -2.81 -5.46
N VAL A 4 -12.22 -2.56 -4.42
CA VAL A 4 -10.75 -2.55 -4.55
C VAL A 4 -10.22 -3.97 -4.79
N ILE A 5 -10.78 -4.94 -4.05
CA ILE A 5 -10.43 -6.36 -4.23
C ILE A 5 -10.81 -6.82 -5.65
N GLN A 6 -12.02 -6.52 -6.11
CA GLN A 6 -12.46 -6.86 -7.47
C GLN A 6 -11.60 -6.19 -8.56
N THR A 7 -11.20 -4.95 -8.33
CA THR A 7 -10.28 -4.25 -9.23
C THR A 7 -8.94 -4.98 -9.27
N SER A 8 -8.35 -5.31 -8.11
CA SER A 8 -7.12 -6.11 -8.03
C SER A 8 -7.23 -7.43 -8.80
N ASP A 9 -8.33 -8.16 -8.63
CA ASP A 9 -8.58 -9.44 -9.32
C ASP A 9 -8.66 -9.26 -10.84
N HIS A 10 -9.35 -8.21 -11.29
CA HIS A 10 -9.45 -7.87 -12.71
C HIS A 10 -8.08 -7.59 -13.33
N PHE A 11 -7.24 -6.79 -12.66
CA PHE A 11 -5.88 -6.50 -13.13
C PHE A 11 -5.02 -7.77 -13.18
N CYS A 12 -5.06 -8.60 -12.15
CA CYS A 12 -4.32 -9.87 -12.13
C CYS A 12 -4.70 -10.75 -13.33
N ALA A 13 -5.99 -10.90 -13.61
CA ALA A 13 -6.48 -11.66 -14.75
C ALA A 13 -6.07 -11.05 -16.10
N HIS A 14 -6.13 -9.72 -16.22
CA HIS A 14 -5.82 -9.00 -17.45
C HIS A 14 -4.32 -9.10 -17.83
N PHE A 15 -3.44 -8.95 -16.85
CA PHE A 15 -1.99 -8.96 -17.06
C PHE A 15 -1.34 -10.34 -16.85
N GLY A 16 -2.15 -11.38 -16.57
CA GLY A 16 -1.66 -12.74 -16.33
C GLY A 16 -0.83 -12.88 -15.04
N PHE A 17 -1.00 -11.97 -14.08
CA PHE A 17 -0.29 -12.00 -12.81
C PHE A 17 -0.97 -12.94 -11.82
N GLN A 18 -0.20 -13.88 -11.25
CA GLN A 18 -0.69 -14.79 -10.20
C GLN A 18 -0.17 -14.34 -8.83
N ARG A 19 -1.09 -13.89 -7.97
CA ARG A 19 -0.77 -13.57 -6.57
C ARG A 19 -0.54 -14.86 -5.77
N SER A 20 0.44 -14.84 -4.87
CA SER A 20 0.70 -15.92 -3.91
C SER A 20 -0.20 -15.85 -2.68
N THR A 21 -0.74 -14.66 -2.36
CA THR A 21 -1.60 -14.42 -1.19
C THR A 21 -2.83 -13.58 -1.57
N PRO A 22 -3.93 -13.67 -0.80
CA PRO A 22 -5.09 -12.80 -0.99
C PRO A 22 -4.72 -11.32 -0.87
N TYR A 23 -5.34 -10.46 -1.69
CA TYR A 23 -5.09 -9.03 -1.62
C TYR A 23 -5.60 -8.42 -0.32
N MET A 24 -4.70 -7.76 0.41
CA MET A 24 -4.99 -7.02 1.62
C MET A 24 -4.83 -5.54 1.33
N PRO A 25 -5.91 -4.74 1.22
CA PRO A 25 -5.79 -3.30 1.02
C PRO A 25 -5.20 -2.67 2.30
N HIS A 26 -4.01 -2.08 2.18
CA HIS A 26 -3.32 -1.42 3.29
C HIS A 26 -2.47 -0.25 2.79
N VAL A 27 -2.16 0.67 3.69
CA VAL A 27 -1.13 1.69 3.51
C VAL A 27 -0.02 1.37 4.51
N SER A 28 1.17 1.04 4.00
CA SER A 28 2.35 0.84 4.84
C SER A 28 2.74 2.18 5.47
N LEU A 29 2.84 2.23 6.80
CA LEU A 29 3.26 3.44 7.53
C LEU A 29 4.76 3.46 7.83
N LEU A 30 5.37 2.28 8.02
CA LEU A 30 6.77 2.13 8.38
C LEU A 30 7.32 0.81 7.83
N TYR A 31 8.50 0.89 7.20
CA TYR A 31 9.32 -0.27 6.85
C TYR A 31 10.52 -0.34 7.80
N GLY A 32 10.82 -1.53 8.31
CA GLY A 32 11.96 -1.75 9.19
C GLY A 32 11.96 -3.16 9.76
N ASP A 33 13.16 -3.68 10.03
CA ASP A 33 13.35 -4.94 10.74
C ASP A 33 13.22 -4.69 12.25
N LEU A 34 11.97 -4.54 12.70
CA LEU A 34 11.63 -4.22 14.09
C LEU A 34 11.51 -5.48 14.95
N THR A 35 11.93 -5.40 16.22
CA THR A 35 11.58 -6.42 17.22
C THR A 35 10.08 -6.38 17.52
N ASP A 36 9.55 -7.41 18.18
CA ASP A 36 8.13 -7.45 18.52
C ASP A 36 7.74 -6.36 19.52
N GLU A 37 8.64 -5.99 20.43
CA GLU A 37 8.47 -4.85 21.34
C GLU A 37 8.40 -3.52 20.58
N GLU A 38 9.27 -3.33 19.58
CA GLU A 38 9.28 -2.13 18.74
C GLU A 38 8.03 -2.04 17.87
N LYS A 39 7.57 -3.16 17.31
CA LYS A 39 6.28 -3.23 16.58
C LYS A 39 5.11 -2.83 17.47
N GLU A 40 5.08 -3.33 18.70
CA GLU A 40 4.02 -3.01 19.65
C GLU A 40 4.05 -1.53 20.06
N ALA A 41 5.24 -0.96 20.29
CA ALA A 41 5.40 0.47 20.55
C ALA A 41 4.94 1.32 19.36
N ALA A 42 5.28 0.93 18.13
CA ALA A 42 4.84 1.61 16.92
C ALA A 42 3.31 1.56 16.77
N ARG A 43 2.67 0.42 17.04
CA ARG A 43 1.20 0.27 17.04
C ARG A 43 0.54 1.20 18.04
N LYS A 44 1.01 1.20 19.30
CA LYS A 44 0.46 2.09 20.34
C LYS A 44 0.57 3.56 19.98
N LYS A 45 1.68 3.97 19.36
CA LYS A 45 1.84 5.36 18.91
C LYS A 45 0.81 5.75 17.85
N VAL A 46 0.48 4.85 16.92
CA VAL A 46 -0.58 5.08 15.92
C VAL A 46 -1.96 5.13 16.58
N GLU A 47 -2.22 4.30 17.58
CA GLU A 47 -3.46 4.33 18.36
C GLU A 47 -3.62 5.65 19.14
N GLU A 48 -2.54 6.17 19.73
CA GLU A 48 -2.50 7.47 20.42
C GLU A 48 -2.76 8.65 19.49
N MET A 49 -2.34 8.57 18.22
CA MET A 49 -2.66 9.57 17.19
C MET A 49 -4.16 9.60 16.83
N GLY A 50 -4.94 8.62 17.30
CA GLY A 50 -6.40 8.65 17.28
C GLY A 50 -6.99 8.76 15.87
N SER A 51 -8.00 9.63 15.71
CA SER A 51 -8.79 9.77 14.48
C SER A 51 -8.04 10.42 13.32
N GLU A 52 -6.81 10.89 13.53
CA GLU A 52 -5.98 11.43 12.44
C GLU A 52 -5.59 10.34 11.45
N ILE A 53 -5.36 9.12 11.96
CA ILE A 53 -5.02 7.94 11.15
C ILE A 53 -6.14 6.89 11.24
N SER A 54 -6.63 6.63 12.44
CA SER A 54 -7.64 5.57 12.66
C SER A 54 -9.00 6.01 12.12
N GLY A 55 -9.49 5.31 11.10
CA GLY A 55 -10.77 5.62 10.45
C GLY A 55 -10.70 6.73 9.40
N LEU A 56 -9.49 7.19 9.05
CA LEU A 56 -9.28 8.15 7.96
C LEU A 56 -9.84 7.59 6.65
N GLN A 57 -10.66 8.41 6.00
CA GLN A 57 -11.14 8.16 4.64
C GLN A 57 -10.47 9.14 3.71
N PHE A 58 -9.94 8.64 2.61
CA PHE A 58 -9.28 9.44 1.60
C PHE A 58 -9.63 8.91 0.21
N GLU A 59 -9.58 9.81 -0.77
CA GLU A 59 -9.79 9.49 -2.18
C GLU A 59 -8.46 9.07 -2.80
N ILE A 60 -8.47 8.00 -3.59
CA ILE A 60 -7.36 7.68 -4.49
C ILE A 60 -7.57 8.47 -5.77
N SER A 61 -6.82 9.56 -5.97
CA SER A 61 -6.94 10.45 -7.13
C SER A 61 -5.99 10.12 -8.27
N GLU A 62 -5.00 9.25 -8.04
CA GLU A 62 -3.97 8.91 -9.01
C GLU A 62 -3.44 7.49 -8.82
N LEU A 63 -2.90 6.93 -9.89
CA LEU A 63 -2.14 5.68 -9.90
C LEU A 63 -0.74 5.98 -10.44
N ALA A 64 0.28 5.46 -9.76
CA ALA A 64 1.66 5.59 -10.20
C ALA A 64 2.21 4.22 -10.63
N LEU A 65 2.93 4.21 -11.75
CA LEU A 65 3.72 3.08 -12.18
C LEU A 65 5.14 3.27 -11.65
N TYR A 66 5.59 2.32 -10.84
CA TYR A 66 6.95 2.27 -10.32
C TYR A 66 7.69 1.06 -10.85
N GLN A 67 8.99 1.22 -11.09
CA GLN A 67 9.94 0.11 -11.14
C GLN A 67 10.50 -0.08 -9.73
N THR A 68 10.30 -1.27 -9.17
CA THR A 68 10.68 -1.57 -7.78
C THR A 68 11.47 -2.86 -7.71
N ASP A 69 12.66 -2.83 -7.09
CA ASP A 69 13.26 -4.03 -6.54
C ASP A 69 12.69 -4.27 -5.14
N THR A 70 11.88 -5.31 -4.98
CA THR A 70 11.21 -5.60 -3.71
C THR A 70 12.16 -6.13 -2.64
N GLU A 71 13.37 -6.55 -3.01
CA GLU A 71 14.41 -6.98 -2.07
C GLU A 71 15.26 -5.81 -1.57
N ASP A 72 15.22 -4.66 -2.25
CA ASP A 72 15.93 -3.46 -1.85
C ASP A 72 15.22 -2.75 -0.68
N LYS A 73 15.71 -3.01 0.53
CA LYS A 73 15.23 -2.37 1.77
C LYS A 73 15.62 -0.89 1.90
N SER A 74 16.57 -0.40 1.10
CA SER A 74 16.98 1.01 1.15
C SER A 74 15.99 1.93 0.43
N LEU A 75 15.19 1.36 -0.48
CA LEU A 75 14.28 2.06 -1.39
C LEU A 75 14.98 2.94 -2.43
N GLU A 76 16.32 2.93 -2.51
CA GLU A 76 17.08 3.76 -3.45
C GLU A 76 16.91 3.32 -4.91
N SER A 77 16.60 2.03 -5.14
CA SER A 77 16.34 1.49 -6.48
C SER A 77 14.93 1.75 -7.00
N TRP A 78 14.02 2.31 -6.18
CA TRP A 78 12.63 2.50 -6.57
C TRP A 78 12.49 3.75 -7.42
N GLU A 79 12.08 3.56 -8.67
CA GLU A 79 11.98 4.63 -9.65
C GLU A 79 10.52 4.83 -10.09
N LEU A 80 10.06 6.08 -10.02
CA LEU A 80 8.78 6.48 -10.57
C LEU A 80 8.88 6.54 -12.09
N VAL A 81 8.07 5.76 -12.79
CA VAL A 81 8.05 5.69 -14.25
C VAL A 81 6.99 6.61 -14.85
N GLU A 82 5.78 6.59 -14.30
CA GLU A 82 4.65 7.39 -14.81
C GLU A 82 3.56 7.59 -13.75
N VAL A 83 2.80 8.68 -13.85
CA VAL A 83 1.62 8.96 -13.02
C VAL A 83 0.38 9.18 -13.89
N CYS A 84 -0.69 8.43 -13.59
CA CYS A 84 -1.99 8.57 -14.21
C CYS A 84 -3.00 9.16 -13.22
N HIS A 85 -3.57 10.32 -13.56
CA HIS A 85 -4.61 10.95 -12.75
C HIS A 85 -5.95 10.28 -13.02
N LEU A 86 -6.60 9.81 -11.96
CA LEU A 86 -7.94 9.25 -12.02
C LEU A 86 -8.93 10.42 -12.11
N GLY A 87 -9.67 10.48 -13.22
CA GLY A 87 -10.72 11.48 -13.38
C GLY A 87 -11.78 11.33 -12.29
N LYS A 88 -12.31 12.47 -11.82
CA LYS A 88 -13.49 12.47 -10.95
C LYS A 88 -14.66 11.87 -11.74
N LYS A 89 -15.30 10.84 -11.20
CA LYS A 89 -16.58 10.35 -11.71
C LYS A 89 -17.69 11.35 -11.41
#